data_AF-A0A1B6G9C2-F1
#
_entry.id   AF-A0A1B6G9C2-F1
#
_cell.length_a   1.000
_cell.length_b   1.000
_cell.length_c   1.000
_cell.angle_alpha   90.00
_cell.angle_beta   90.00
_cell.angle_gamma   90.00
#
_symmetry.space_group_name_H-M   'P 1'
#
loop_
_entity.id
_entity.type
_entity.pdbx_description
1 polymer ?
#
loop_
_entity_poly.entity_id
_entity_poly.type
_entity_poly.pdbx_seq_one_letter_code
_entity_poly.pdbx_strand_id
1 'polypeptide(L)'
;LHTVTCLLYLNICAVSCQDRDSLRREEVLTLYDTGQVNYTCSYIHQQFVHQVSSEILMTKTLEQVRRSFIDGVVWLTTVICVVLSGLISLVTLALTAYNINHVPSNSWVSIHGLYFWFGASSLLTLLALTIWGVEFAVKLNKNIGTIGTITGVLNSNG
;
A
#
# COMPACT_ATOMS: atom_id res chain seq x y z
N LEU A 1 4.19 -0.77 -35.39
CA LEU A 1 3.10 -0.46 -34.43
C LEU A 1 3.77 0.15 -33.20
N HIS A 2 3.43 1.37 -32.78
CA HIS A 2 4.02 1.97 -31.57
C HIS A 2 3.04 1.86 -30.42
N THR A 3 3.50 1.33 -29.29
CA THR A 3 2.62 1.19 -28.14
C THR A 3 3.31 1.62 -26.85
N VAL A 4 2.63 2.47 -26.07
CA VAL A 4 3.10 2.98 -24.78
C VAL A 4 3.02 1.85 -23.75
N THR A 5 4.16 1.53 -23.12
CA THR A 5 4.25 0.52 -22.05
C THR A 5 4.62 1.22 -20.76
N CYS A 6 3.79 1.03 -19.74
CA CYS A 6 4.04 1.60 -18.42
C CYS A 6 4.26 0.49 -17.40
N LEU A 7 5.40 0.53 -16.72
CA LEU A 7 5.72 -0.31 -15.57
C LEU A 7 5.32 0.47 -14.31
N LEU A 8 4.06 0.33 -13.92
CA LEU A 8 3.46 1.06 -12.80
C LEU A 8 4.21 0.86 -11.47
N TYR A 9 4.86 -0.30 -11.28
CA TYR A 9 5.64 -0.57 -10.07
C TYR A 9 6.96 0.21 -9.99
N LEU A 10 7.42 0.76 -11.12
CA LEU A 10 8.62 1.61 -11.24
C LEU A 10 8.28 3.06 -11.62
N ASN A 11 7.01 3.38 -11.89
CA ASN A 11 6.57 4.68 -12.43
C ASN A 11 7.30 5.11 -13.71
N ILE A 12 7.68 4.15 -14.56
CA ILE A 12 8.31 4.43 -15.85
C ILE A 12 7.36 4.07 -16.99
N CYS A 13 7.27 4.95 -17.97
CA CYS A 13 6.54 4.74 -19.20
C CYS A 13 7.48 5.03 -20.36
N ALA A 14 7.55 4.09 -21.30
CA ALA A 14 8.31 4.30 -22.53
C ALA A 14 7.55 3.71 -23.72
N VAL A 15 7.77 4.31 -24.88
CA VAL A 15 7.21 3.84 -26.15
C VAL A 15 8.10 2.69 -26.62
N SER A 16 7.49 1.52 -26.82
CA SER A 16 8.17 0.37 -27.41
C SER A 16 7.51 0.00 -28.74
N CYS A 17 8.32 -0.48 -29.68
CA CYS A 17 7.88 -0.96 -31.00
C CYS A 17 7.79 -2.49 -31.06
N GLN A 18 8.05 -3.17 -29.94
CA GLN A 18 7.94 -4.63 -29.85
C GLN A 18 6.47 -5.03 -29.90
N ASP A 19 6.16 -6.09 -30.64
CA ASP A 19 4.77 -6.56 -30.78
C ASP A 19 4.28 -7.35 -29.55
N ARG A 20 5.21 -7.94 -28.77
CA ARG A 20 4.87 -8.77 -27.59
C ARG A 20 4.98 -7.97 -26.30
N ASP A 21 3.95 -8.06 -25.45
CA ASP A 21 3.90 -7.35 -24.16
C ASP A 21 5.08 -7.69 -23.24
N SER A 22 5.52 -8.95 -23.21
CA SER A 22 6.67 -9.38 -22.39
C SER A 22 7.98 -8.69 -22.81
N LEU A 23 8.22 -8.59 -24.12
CA LEU A 23 9.43 -7.97 -24.67
C LEU A 23 9.41 -6.46 -24.49
N ARG A 24 8.22 -5.84 -24.61
CA ARG A 24 8.03 -4.42 -24.32
C ARG A 24 8.40 -4.08 -22.89
N ARG A 25 7.94 -4.87 -21.91
CA ARG A 25 8.26 -4.64 -20.49
C ARG A 25 9.75 -4.78 -20.21
N GLU A 26 10.38 -5.81 -20.75
CA GLU A 26 11.82 -6.04 -20.60
C GLU A 26 12.66 -4.92 -21.24
N GLU A 27 12.25 -4.42 -22.41
CA GLU A 27 12.89 -3.26 -23.05
C GLU A 27 12.79 -2.00 -22.18
N VAL A 28 11.61 -1.71 -21.61
CA VAL A 28 11.42 -0.56 -20.71
C VAL A 28 12.21 -0.71 -19.40
N LEU A 29 12.34 -1.92 -18.87
CA LEU A 29 13.21 -2.23 -17.74
C LEU A 29 14.68 -1.98 -18.08
N THR A 30 15.14 -2.51 -19.22
CA THR A 30 16.53 -2.38 -19.66
C THR A 30 16.90 -0.91 -19.90
N LEU A 31 15.99 -0.15 -20.53
CA LEU A 31 16.07 1.31 -20.70
C LEU A 31 16.33 2.05 -19.38
N TYR A 32 15.63 1.64 -18.33
CA TYR A 32 15.75 2.26 -17.02
C TYR A 32 17.06 1.89 -16.31
N ASP A 33 17.45 0.61 -16.40
CA ASP A 33 18.63 0.10 -15.68
C ASP A 33 19.96 0.51 -16.34
N THR A 34 20.03 0.51 -17.67
CA THR A 34 21.28 0.75 -18.41
C THR A 34 21.31 2.11 -19.11
N GLY A 35 20.16 2.80 -19.23
CA GLY A 35 20.03 4.02 -20.03
C GLY A 35 20.17 3.78 -21.54
N GLN A 36 20.33 2.52 -21.99
CA GLN A 36 20.58 2.18 -23.38
C GLN A 36 19.76 0.96 -23.80
N VAL A 37 18.97 1.13 -24.86
CA VAL A 37 18.39 0.02 -25.61
C VAL A 37 18.69 0.18 -27.08
N ASN A 38 18.83 -0.95 -27.77
CA ASN A 38 18.99 -0.96 -29.21
C ASN A 38 17.61 -0.74 -29.85
N TYR A 39 17.27 0.52 -30.13
CA TYR A 39 16.02 0.87 -30.81
C TYR A 39 16.08 0.36 -32.25
N THR A 40 15.38 -0.73 -32.55
CA THR A 40 15.20 -1.22 -33.92
C THR A 40 14.01 -0.56 -34.63
N CYS A 41 13.43 0.49 -34.03
CA CYS A 41 12.32 1.23 -34.60
C CYS A 41 12.81 2.13 -35.75
N SER A 42 12.40 1.82 -36.96
CA SER A 42 12.60 2.69 -38.12
C SER A 42 11.90 4.04 -37.93
N TYR A 43 12.69 5.10 -37.82
CA TYR A 43 12.33 6.51 -38.01
C TYR A 43 11.16 7.07 -37.20
N ILE A 44 11.44 7.76 -36.08
CA ILE A 44 11.00 9.15 -35.87
C ILE A 44 12.11 9.91 -35.13
N HIS A 45 12.77 10.83 -35.84
CA HIS A 45 13.50 11.96 -35.25
C HIS A 45 12.50 12.90 -34.59
N GLN A 46 12.14 12.63 -33.34
CA GLN A 46 11.59 13.63 -32.42
C GLN A 46 11.70 13.07 -31.02
N GLN A 47 12.86 13.32 -30.42
CA GLN A 47 13.04 13.28 -28.98
C GLN A 47 12.16 14.39 -28.37
N PHE A 48 10.86 14.14 -28.24
CA PHE A 48 10.11 14.75 -27.15
C PHE A 48 10.52 14.01 -25.88
N VAL A 49 11.77 14.25 -25.46
CA VAL A 49 12.10 14.18 -24.05
C VAL A 49 11.28 15.34 -23.47
N HIS A 50 10.05 15.06 -23.06
CA HIS A 50 9.49 15.87 -22.00
C HIS A 50 10.46 15.69 -20.84
N GLN A 51 11.39 16.64 -20.71
CA GLN A 51 11.99 16.95 -19.44
C GLN A 51 10.80 17.32 -18.55
N VAL A 52 10.21 16.31 -17.93
CA VAL A 52 9.45 16.52 -16.71
C VAL A 52 10.44 17.26 -15.83
N SER A 53 10.23 18.57 -15.69
CA SER A 53 11.00 19.47 -14.84
C SER A 53 11.35 18.70 -13.57
N SER A 54 12.60 18.31 -13.48
CA SER A 54 13.11 17.41 -12.46
C SER A 54 13.42 18.22 -11.21
N GLU A 55 12.48 19.03 -10.74
CA GLU A 55 12.55 19.62 -9.41
C GLU A 55 11.88 18.74 -8.35
N ILE A 56 11.17 17.67 -8.76
CA ILE A 56 10.54 16.73 -7.81
C ILE A 56 10.67 15.26 -8.25
N LEU A 57 11.68 14.91 -9.05
CA LEU A 57 12.06 13.51 -9.18
C LEU A 57 12.94 13.15 -7.99
N MET A 58 12.32 12.95 -6.82
CA MET A 58 12.96 12.13 -5.79
C MET A 58 13.17 10.76 -6.42
N THR A 59 14.39 10.52 -6.92
CA THR A 59 14.90 9.19 -7.25
C THR A 59 14.83 8.35 -5.98
N LYS A 60 13.67 7.74 -5.75
CA LYS A 60 13.52 6.73 -4.72
C LYS A 60 14.42 5.60 -5.14
N THR A 61 15.48 5.37 -4.37
CA THR A 61 16.36 4.23 -4.57
C THR A 61 15.53 2.94 -4.58
N LEU A 62 15.99 1.91 -5.28
CA LEU A 62 15.31 0.61 -5.33
C LEU A 62 15.02 0.05 -3.92
N GLU A 63 15.85 0.39 -2.94
CA GLU A 63 15.64 0.17 -1.50
C GLU A 63 14.41 0.90 -0.92
N GLN A 64 14.14 2.13 -1.36
CA GLN A 64 12.98 2.92 -0.94
C GLN A 64 11.68 2.46 -1.62
N VAL A 65 11.76 1.84 -2.80
CA VAL A 65 10.65 1.12 -3.45
C VAL A 65 10.43 -0.25 -2.80
N ARG A 66 11.50 -0.95 -2.39
CA ARG A 66 11.41 -2.20 -1.62
C ARG A 66 10.74 -2.00 -0.25
N ARG A 67 10.90 -0.82 0.36
CA ARG A 67 10.13 -0.36 1.53
C ARG A 67 8.70 0.11 1.23
N SER A 68 8.23 0.05 -0.02
CA SER A 68 6.85 0.37 -0.42
C SER A 68 5.91 -0.84 -0.34
N PHE A 69 6.42 -2.03 -0.05
CA PHE A 69 5.61 -3.11 0.50
C PHE A 69 5.23 -2.72 1.93
N ILE A 70 4.02 -3.08 2.40
CA ILE A 70 3.60 -2.85 3.79
C ILE A 70 4.79 -3.18 4.68
N ASP A 71 5.26 -2.19 5.44
CA ASP A 71 6.38 -2.39 6.34
C ASP A 71 6.08 -3.66 7.15
N GLY A 72 6.94 -4.67 7.08
CA GLY A 72 6.68 -5.96 7.73
C GLY A 72 6.37 -5.79 9.22
N VAL A 73 6.88 -4.71 9.80
CA VAL A 73 6.59 -4.24 11.15
C VAL A 73 5.12 -3.87 11.34
N VAL A 74 4.52 -3.14 10.40
CA VAL A 74 3.10 -2.74 10.45
C VAL A 74 2.20 -3.96 10.36
N TRP A 75 2.49 -4.87 9.43
CA TRP A 75 1.75 -6.13 9.32
C TRP A 75 1.84 -6.95 10.60
N LEU A 76 3.06 -7.17 11.12
CA LEU A 76 3.29 -7.94 12.34
C LEU A 76 2.57 -7.32 13.54
N THR A 77 2.62 -5.99 13.67
CA THR A 77 1.94 -5.26 14.75
C THR A 77 0.43 -5.46 14.67
N THR A 78 -0.16 -5.39 13.48
CA THR A 78 -1.61 -5.61 13.32
C THR A 78 -2.02 -7.04 13.67
N VAL A 79 -1.22 -8.05 13.29
CA VAL A 79 -1.47 -9.45 13.65
C VAL A 79 -1.44 -9.62 15.17
N ILE A 80 -0.43 -9.07 15.84
CA ILE A 80 -0.31 -9.15 17.31
C ILE A 80 -1.51 -8.46 17.99
N CYS A 81 -1.89 -7.25 17.56
CA CYS A 81 -3.03 -6.53 18.11
C CYS A 81 -4.35 -7.30 17.95
N VAL A 82 -4.59 -7.91 16.78
CA VAL A 82 -5.80 -8.68 16.51
C VAL A 82 -5.83 -9.97 17.32
N VAL A 83 -4.72 -10.70 17.41
CA VAL A 83 -4.62 -11.92 18.21
C VAL A 83 -4.86 -11.63 19.69
N LEU A 84 -4.19 -10.59 20.24
CA LEU A 84 -4.39 -10.19 21.63
C LEU A 84 -5.82 -9.75 21.90
N SER A 85 -6.43 -8.97 21.00
CA SER A 85 -7.84 -8.59 21.11
C SER A 85 -8.77 -9.81 21.06
N GLY A 86 -8.49 -10.78 20.21
CA GLY A 86 -9.25 -12.04 20.15
C GLY A 86 -9.17 -12.82 21.47
N LEU A 87 -7.98 -12.95 22.04
CA LEU A 87 -7.78 -13.62 23.34
C LEU A 87 -8.52 -12.90 24.48
N ILE A 88 -8.41 -11.57 24.54
CA ILE A 88 -9.12 -10.77 25.55
C ILE A 88 -10.64 -10.88 25.35
N SER A 89 -11.13 -10.91 24.12
CA SER A 89 -12.56 -11.09 23.82
C SER A 89 -13.07 -12.45 24.27
N LEU A 90 -12.27 -13.51 24.10
CA LEU A 90 -12.60 -14.85 24.59
C LEU A 90 -12.71 -14.88 26.12
N VAL A 91 -11.75 -14.26 26.81
CA VAL A 91 -11.78 -14.11 28.27
C VAL A 91 -13.01 -13.31 28.71
N THR A 92 -13.30 -12.20 28.03
CA THR A 92 -14.47 -11.36 28.31
C THR A 92 -15.78 -12.14 28.14
N LEU A 93 -15.89 -12.96 27.09
CA LEU A 93 -17.04 -13.82 26.85
C LEU A 93 -17.22 -14.84 27.99
N ALA A 94 -16.14 -15.51 28.40
CA ALA A 94 -16.16 -16.46 29.51
C ALA A 94 -16.56 -15.79 30.83
N LEU A 95 -16.01 -14.61 31.13
CA LEU A 95 -16.39 -13.82 32.31
C LEU A 95 -17.86 -13.39 32.24
N THR A 96 -18.36 -13.01 31.07
CA THR A 96 -19.77 -12.64 30.88
C THR A 96 -20.68 -13.82 31.22
N ALA A 97 -20.38 -15.01 30.67
CA ALA A 97 -21.13 -16.23 30.98
C ALA A 97 -21.07 -16.61 32.47
N TYR A 98 -19.92 -16.38 33.11
CA TYR A 98 -19.76 -16.60 34.54
C TYR A 98 -20.62 -15.63 35.38
N ASN A 99 -20.61 -14.33 35.06
CA ASN A 99 -21.37 -13.30 35.77
C ASN A 99 -22.90 -13.45 35.64
N ILE A 100 -23.39 -14.09 34.57
CA ILE A 100 -24.83 -14.39 34.43
C ILE A 100 -25.29 -15.38 35.50
N ASN A 101 -24.45 -16.35 35.85
CA ASN A 101 -24.83 -17.45 36.74
C ASN A 101 -24.40 -17.22 38.19
N HIS A 102 -23.35 -16.43 38.41
CA HIS A 102 -22.77 -16.19 39.73
C HIS A 102 -22.54 -14.70 39.91
N VAL A 103 -22.77 -14.18 41.12
CA VAL A 103 -22.46 -12.78 41.48
C VAL A 103 -21.10 -12.76 42.17
N PRO A 104 -19.99 -12.50 41.46
CA PRO A 104 -18.67 -12.44 42.08
C PRO A 104 -18.53 -11.21 42.98
N SER A 105 -17.94 -11.40 44.16
CA SER A 105 -17.56 -10.32 45.08
C SER A 105 -16.29 -9.58 44.66
N ASN A 106 -15.44 -10.19 43.83
CA ASN A 106 -14.20 -9.59 43.35
C ASN A 106 -14.47 -8.55 42.25
N SER A 107 -14.00 -7.32 42.46
CA SER A 107 -14.21 -6.17 41.55
C SER A 107 -13.72 -6.42 40.11
N TRP A 108 -12.62 -7.16 39.94
CA TRP A 108 -12.01 -7.48 38.64
C TRP A 108 -12.81 -8.47 37.78
N VAL A 109 -13.61 -9.33 38.41
CA VAL A 109 -14.45 -10.33 37.73
C VAL A 109 -15.90 -9.84 37.66
N SER A 110 -16.28 -8.90 38.53
CA SER A 110 -17.57 -8.24 38.54
C SER A 110 -17.84 -7.44 37.25
N ILE A 111 -19.07 -6.94 37.12
CA ILE A 111 -19.56 -6.11 36.02
C ILE A 111 -18.61 -4.94 35.68
N HIS A 112 -18.00 -4.32 36.70
CA HIS A 112 -17.03 -3.24 36.50
C HIS A 112 -15.76 -3.72 35.77
N GLY A 113 -15.24 -4.89 36.13
CA GLY A 113 -14.14 -5.53 35.42
C GLY A 113 -14.50 -5.91 33.99
N LEU A 114 -15.74 -6.35 33.74
CA LEU A 114 -16.23 -6.65 32.39
C LEU A 114 -16.10 -5.45 31.44
N TYR A 115 -16.50 -4.25 31.90
CA TYR A 115 -16.34 -3.03 31.10
C TYR A 115 -14.89 -2.73 30.78
N PHE A 116 -13.98 -2.98 31.72
CA PHE A 116 -12.54 -2.82 31.51
C PHE A 116 -12.02 -3.78 30.43
N TRP A 117 -12.32 -5.08 30.54
CA TRP A 117 -11.86 -6.09 29.57
C TRP A 117 -12.44 -5.86 28.17
N PHE A 118 -13.72 -5.49 28.10
CA PHE A 118 -14.38 -5.14 26.84
C PHE A 118 -13.76 -3.88 26.21
N GLY A 119 -13.51 -2.84 27.01
CA GLY A 119 -12.86 -1.62 26.55
C GLY A 119 -11.44 -1.86 26.04
N ALA A 120 -10.67 -2.68 26.74
CA ALA A 120 -9.32 -3.06 26.32
C ALA A 120 -9.32 -3.79 24.97
N SER A 121 -10.23 -4.74 24.76
CA SER A 121 -10.36 -5.44 23.48
C SER A 121 -10.80 -4.51 22.35
N SER A 122 -11.81 -3.67 22.62
CA SER A 122 -12.32 -2.70 21.64
C SER A 122 -11.24 -1.72 21.19
N LEU A 123 -10.43 -1.21 22.11
CA LEU A 123 -9.32 -0.31 21.82
C LEU A 123 -8.27 -0.97 20.92
N LEU A 124 -7.87 -2.21 21.22
CA LEU A 124 -6.90 -2.96 20.42
C LEU A 124 -7.42 -3.23 19.00
N THR A 125 -8.70 -3.55 18.86
CA THR A 125 -9.35 -3.72 17.55
C THR A 125 -9.37 -2.40 16.77
N LEU A 126 -9.73 -1.30 17.44
CA LEU A 126 -9.78 0.02 16.81
C LEU A 126 -8.40 0.46 16.33
N LEU A 127 -7.35 0.23 17.12
CA LEU A 127 -5.97 0.49 16.70
C LEU A 127 -5.61 -0.33 15.45
N ALA A 128 -5.90 -1.63 15.42
CA ALA A 128 -5.65 -2.46 14.24
C ALA A 128 -6.39 -1.94 13.00
N LEU A 129 -7.65 -1.54 13.15
CA LEU A 129 -8.46 -0.97 12.06
C LEU A 129 -7.93 0.37 11.56
N THR A 130 -7.48 1.25 12.46
CA THR A 130 -6.91 2.56 12.06
C THR A 130 -5.62 2.39 11.28
N ILE A 131 -4.72 1.50 11.70
CA ILE A 131 -3.48 1.19 11.00
C ILE A 131 -3.79 0.68 9.58
N TRP A 132 -4.68 -0.30 9.46
CA TRP A 132 -5.12 -0.82 8.16
C TRP A 132 -5.83 0.22 7.31
N GLY A 133 -6.64 1.08 7.92
CA GLY A 133 -7.36 2.16 7.24
C GLY A 133 -6.42 3.19 6.63
N VAL A 134 -5.38 3.59 7.36
CA VAL A 134 -4.35 4.51 6.85
C VAL A 134 -3.59 3.88 5.68
N GLU A 135 -3.14 2.63 5.82
CA GLU A 135 -2.46 1.90 4.74
C GLU A 135 -3.33 1.79 3.48
N PHE A 136 -4.61 1.48 3.65
CA PHE A 136 -5.57 1.43 2.56
C PHE A 136 -5.75 2.80 1.89
N ALA A 137 -5.92 3.87 2.67
CA ALA A 137 -6.08 5.23 2.16
C ALA A 137 -4.84 5.72 1.39
N VAL A 138 -3.64 5.42 1.88
CA VAL A 138 -2.39 5.77 1.19
C VAL A 138 -2.29 5.06 -0.16
N LYS A 139 -2.61 3.77 -0.22
CA LYS A 139 -2.61 3.02 -1.48
C LYS A 139 -3.67 3.51 -2.44
N LEU A 140 -4.86 3.84 -1.93
CA LEU A 140 -5.95 4.38 -2.73
C LEU A 140 -5.57 5.74 -3.35
N ASN A 141 -5.02 6.66 -2.56
CA ASN A 141 -4.58 7.96 -3.05
C ASN A 141 -3.48 7.86 -4.11
N LYS A 142 -2.53 6.94 -3.93
CA LYS A 142 -1.51 6.65 -4.96
C LYS A 142 -2.16 6.14 -6.25
N ASN A 143 -3.08 5.18 -6.15
CA ASN A 143 -3.77 4.62 -7.32
C ASN A 143 -4.59 5.67 -8.07
N ILE A 144 -5.32 6.54 -7.34
CA ILE A 144 -6.09 7.64 -7.94
C ILE A 144 -5.15 8.65 -8.62
N GLY A 145 -4.05 9.03 -7.97
CA GLY A 145 -3.06 9.95 -8.54
C GLY A 145 -2.43 9.42 -9.83
N THR A 146 -2.09 8.13 -9.86
CA THR A 146 -1.56 7.48 -11.06
C THR A 146 -2.61 7.44 -12.17
N ILE A 147 -3.86 7.09 -11.88
CA ILE A 147 -4.94 7.08 -12.88
C ILE A 147 -5.20 8.50 -13.39
N GLY A 148 -5.31 9.51 -12.53
CA GLY A 148 -5.56 10.90 -12.92
C GLY A 148 -4.45 11.53 -13.76
N THR A 149 -3.20 11.05 -13.59
CA THR A 149 -2.06 11.43 -14.43
C THR A 149 -2.14 10.74 -15.80
N ILE A 150 -2.50 9.45 -15.84
CA ILE A 150 -2.62 8.67 -17.09
C ILE A 150 -3.83 9.12 -17.93
N THR A 151 -4.94 9.49 -17.29
CA THR A 151 -6.15 9.95 -17.98
C THR A 151 -6.11 11.43 -18.38
N GLY A 152 -5.01 12.14 -18.09
CA GLY A 152 -4.79 13.53 -18.50
C GLY A 152 -5.67 14.55 -17.78
N VAL A 153 -6.33 14.17 -16.68
CA VAL A 153 -7.23 15.06 -15.91
C VAL A 153 -6.43 16.03 -15.04
N LEU A 154 -5.23 15.64 -14.61
CA LEU A 154 -4.25 16.51 -13.97
C LEU A 154 -3.26 17.05 -15.01
N ASN A 155 -3.78 17.76 -16.01
CA ASN A 155 -2.94 18.51 -16.94
C ASN A 155 -2.41 19.77 -16.23
N SER A 156 -1.14 19.74 -15.82
CA SER A 156 -0.40 20.94 -15.40
C SER A 156 -0.11 21.78 -16.64
N ASN A 157 -1.09 22.55 -17.10
CA ASN A 157 -0.85 23.66 -18.01
C ASN A 157 -0.06 24.75 -17.26
N GLY A 158 1.26 24.66 -17.34
CA GLY A 158 2.14 25.82 -17.40
C GLY A 158 2.45 26.10 -18.86
#